data_AF-A0A7C1E146-F1
#
_entry.id   AF-A0A7C1E146-F1
#
_cell.length_a   1.000
_cell.length_b   1.000
_cell.length_c   1.000
_cell.angle_alpha   90.00
_cell.angle_beta   90.00
_cell.angle_gamma   90.00
#
_symmetry.space_group_name_H-M   'P 1'
#
loop_
_entity.id
_entity.type
_entity.pdbx_description
1 polymer ?
#
loop_
_entity_poly.entity_id
_entity_poly.type
_entity_poly.pdbx_seq_one_letter_code
_entity_poly.pdbx_strand_id
1 'polypeptide(L)'
;MNDSTGEGSRSLNEHQARRIRNTCEYIDRLLTDIENILSDSVSGAAFPRYIPDITPAQQQTIEDSLARLRARLVGILDDQGITRCQPTIPASRAIKCSLGAIDIAVEELKPKYMKGYGDLGEGMATELYGIVGGLHGLTGELNRYLGADRGEDLASRLHRLE
;
A
#
# COMPACT_ATOMS: atom_id res chain seq x y z
N MET A 1 25.88 20.95 54.00
CA MET A 1 25.74 19.49 53.84
C MET A 1 24.60 19.24 52.87
N ASN A 2 24.98 18.77 51.67
CA ASN A 2 24.25 18.16 50.55
C ASN A 2 22.73 18.28 50.48
N ASP A 3 22.18 18.91 49.44
CA ASP A 3 22.14 18.45 48.03
C ASP A 3 21.04 17.40 47.81
N SER A 4 19.99 17.81 47.09
CA SER A 4 19.35 17.05 46.02
C SER A 4 18.23 17.91 45.43
N THR A 5 18.62 18.66 44.41
CA THR A 5 17.83 19.04 43.23
C THR A 5 16.52 18.27 43.04
N GLY A 6 15.40 18.99 43.05
CA GLY A 6 14.17 18.52 42.44
C GLY A 6 14.34 18.46 40.92
N GLU A 7 14.78 17.31 40.40
CA GLU A 7 14.60 16.96 39.00
C GLU A 7 13.10 16.77 38.74
N GLY A 8 12.44 17.84 38.29
CA GLY A 8 11.10 17.74 37.74
C GLY A 8 11.09 16.67 36.65
N SER A 9 10.23 15.66 36.79
CA SER A 9 10.20 14.48 35.93
C SER A 9 10.21 14.89 34.46
N ARG A 10 11.34 14.67 33.78
CA ARG A 10 11.53 14.93 32.35
C ARG A 10 10.83 13.90 31.47
N SER A 11 9.74 13.32 31.96
CA SER A 11 8.96 12.26 31.32
C SER A 11 7.64 12.81 30.81
N LEU A 12 7.32 12.55 29.55
CA LEU A 12 6.01 12.83 28.98
C LEU A 12 4.93 12.08 29.75
N ASN A 13 3.78 12.71 29.96
CA ASN A 13 2.59 11.98 30.38
C ASN A 13 1.96 11.22 29.21
N GLU A 14 1.05 10.28 29.51
CA GLU A 14 0.39 9.44 28.50
C GLU A 14 -0.36 10.26 27.43
N HIS A 15 -0.99 11.37 27.79
CA HIS A 15 -1.70 12.23 26.83
C HIS A 15 -0.73 12.91 25.87
N GLN A 16 0.41 13.39 26.36
CA GLN A 16 1.46 14.00 25.57
C GLN A 16 2.14 12.97 24.65
N ALA A 17 2.48 11.79 25.18
CA ALA A 17 3.05 10.68 24.41
C ALA A 17 2.11 10.23 23.29
N ARG A 18 0.80 10.10 23.58
CA ARG A 18 -0.23 9.79 22.58
C ARG A 18 -0.36 10.89 21.52
N ARG A 19 -0.32 12.16 21.92
CA ARG A 19 -0.39 13.28 20.98
C ARG A 19 0.81 13.27 20.03
N ILE A 20 2.02 13.02 20.54
CA ILE A 20 3.24 12.91 19.73
C ILE A 20 3.11 11.75 18.75
N ARG A 21 2.76 10.55 19.23
CA ARG A 21 2.54 9.36 18.38
C ARG A 21 1.58 9.63 17.24
N ASN A 22 0.37 10.12 17.53
CA ASN A 22 -0.64 10.40 16.52
C ASN A 22 -0.17 11.46 15.51
N THR A 23 0.66 12.41 15.96
CA THR A 23 1.22 13.44 15.07
C THR A 23 2.29 12.84 14.17
N CYS A 24 3.19 12.00 14.69
CA CYS A 24 4.18 11.29 13.89
C CYS A 24 3.53 10.35 12.86
N GLU A 25 2.48 9.62 13.24
CA GLU A 25 1.70 8.78 12.33
C GLU A 25 1.02 9.61 11.23
N TYR A 26 0.46 10.77 11.58
CA TYR A 26 -0.14 11.68 10.60
C TYR A 26 0.91 12.23 9.61
N ILE A 27 2.08 12.64 10.10
CA ILE A 27 3.17 13.11 9.24
C ILE A 27 3.62 11.98 8.32
N ASP A 28 3.87 10.78 8.84
CA ASP A 28 4.31 9.64 8.03
C ASP A 28 3.30 9.29 6.92
N ARG A 29 2.00 9.37 7.21
CA ARG A 29 0.96 9.22 6.20
C ARG A 29 1.06 10.25 5.09
N LEU A 30 1.30 11.53 5.42
CA LEU A 30 1.51 12.56 4.41
C LEU A 30 2.78 12.32 3.57
N LEU A 31 3.84 11.79 4.19
CA LEU A 31 5.06 11.43 3.45
C LEU A 31 4.78 10.28 2.46
N THR A 32 4.01 9.28 2.87
CA THR A 32 3.56 8.19 1.99
C THR A 32 2.65 8.71 0.87
N ASP A 33 1.76 9.66 1.16
CA ASP A 33 0.92 10.28 0.13
C ASP A 33 1.79 10.98 -0.94
N ILE A 34 2.90 11.65 -0.54
CA ILE A 34 3.85 12.26 -1.49
C ILE A 34 4.55 11.20 -2.35
N GLU A 35 5.02 10.10 -1.75
CA GLU A 35 5.66 9.00 -2.50
C GLU A 35 4.71 8.35 -3.51
N ASN A 36 3.44 8.21 -3.14
CA ASN A 36 2.41 7.71 -4.03
C ASN A 36 2.19 8.67 -5.20
N ILE A 37 2.16 9.99 -4.98
CA ILE A 37 2.05 10.99 -6.07
C ILE A 37 3.24 10.89 -7.03
N LEU A 38 4.46 10.77 -6.50
CA LEU A 38 5.67 10.61 -7.33
C LEU A 38 5.57 9.35 -8.18
N SER A 39 5.23 8.22 -7.56
CA SER A 39 5.10 6.92 -8.22
C SER A 39 3.97 6.93 -9.26
N ASP A 40 2.83 7.53 -8.94
CA ASP A 40 1.66 7.62 -9.82
C ASP A 40 1.92 8.52 -11.04
N SER A 41 2.68 9.60 -10.88
CA SER A 41 2.95 10.55 -11.98
C SER A 41 3.76 9.94 -13.13
N VAL A 42 4.58 8.93 -12.82
CA VAL A 42 5.38 8.17 -13.81
C VAL A 42 4.83 6.76 -14.04
N SER A 43 3.79 6.37 -13.31
CA SER A 43 3.10 5.09 -13.49
C SER A 43 2.45 5.08 -14.86
N GLY A 44 2.59 3.98 -15.61
CA GLY A 44 1.90 3.75 -16.88
C GLY A 44 0.40 3.51 -16.72
N ALA A 45 -0.25 4.23 -15.79
CA ALA A 45 -1.65 4.10 -15.46
C ALA A 45 -2.52 4.41 -16.69
N ALA A 46 -3.54 3.58 -16.93
CA ALA A 46 -4.49 3.80 -18.02
C ALA A 46 -5.26 5.13 -17.88
N PHE A 47 -5.38 5.64 -16.66
CA PHE A 47 -6.06 6.89 -16.33
C PHE A 47 -5.16 7.74 -15.41
N PRO A 48 -4.19 8.47 -15.95
CA PRO A 48 -3.23 9.24 -15.15
C PRO A 48 -3.92 10.43 -14.46
N ARG A 49 -3.55 10.67 -13.20
CA ARG A 49 -4.07 11.80 -12.40
C ARG A 49 -3.15 13.03 -12.43
N TYR A 50 -1.86 12.81 -12.60
CA TYR A 50 -0.82 13.84 -12.48
C TYR A 50 -0.05 13.97 -13.79
N ILE A 51 0.45 15.18 -14.05
CA ILE A 51 1.39 15.45 -15.14
C ILE A 51 2.80 15.14 -14.60
N PRO A 52 3.67 14.43 -15.34
CA PRO A 52 5.05 14.18 -14.94
C PRO A 52 5.91 15.44 -15.13
N ASP A 53 5.72 16.45 -14.30
CA ASP A 53 6.45 17.73 -14.34
C ASP A 53 7.70 17.76 -13.43
N ILE A 54 8.00 16.65 -12.76
CA ILE A 54 9.15 16.48 -11.88
C ILE A 54 10.27 15.76 -12.65
N THR A 55 11.45 16.39 -12.71
CA THR A 55 12.62 15.75 -13.33
C THR A 55 13.19 14.63 -12.46
N PRO A 56 13.89 13.62 -13.02
CA PRO A 56 14.49 12.55 -12.22
C PRO A 56 15.43 13.05 -11.11
N ALA A 57 16.18 14.13 -11.35
CA ALA A 57 17.06 14.73 -10.35
C ALA A 57 16.28 15.37 -9.18
N GLN A 58 15.14 16.02 -9.48
CA GLN A 58 14.24 16.55 -8.44
C GLN A 58 13.59 15.41 -7.67
N GLN A 59 13.12 14.36 -8.35
CA GLN A 59 12.53 13.19 -7.72
C GLN A 59 13.48 12.57 -6.69
N GLN A 60 14.74 12.30 -7.07
CA GLN A 60 15.74 11.76 -6.14
C GLN A 60 15.95 12.69 -4.93
N THR A 61 16.03 14.00 -5.16
CA THR A 61 16.21 14.98 -4.08
C THR A 61 15.02 14.96 -3.11
N ILE A 62 13.80 14.80 -3.61
CA ILE A 62 12.59 14.69 -2.80
C ILE A 62 12.63 13.39 -1.99
N GLU A 63 12.86 12.24 -2.62
CA GLU A 63 12.93 10.93 -1.98
C GLU A 63 13.96 10.90 -0.84
N ASP A 64 15.18 11.42 -1.08
CA ASP A 64 16.21 11.55 -0.06
C ASP A 64 15.75 12.41 1.13
N SER A 65 14.98 13.46 0.85
CA SER A 65 14.44 14.36 1.87
C SER A 65 13.34 13.70 2.69
N LEU A 66 12.46 12.91 2.05
CA LEU A 66 11.43 12.11 2.73
C LEU A 66 12.08 11.05 3.64
N ALA A 67 13.14 10.38 3.19
CA ALA A 67 13.89 9.42 3.99
C ALA A 67 14.50 10.06 5.24
N ARG A 68 15.12 11.25 5.11
CA ARG A 68 15.65 12.01 6.25
C ARG A 68 14.56 12.42 7.23
N LEU A 69 13.40 12.85 6.74
CA LEU A 69 12.26 13.21 7.60
C LEU A 69 11.76 12.00 8.40
N ARG A 70 11.60 10.83 7.76
CA ARG A 70 11.22 9.59 8.48
C ARG A 70 12.24 9.18 9.53
N ALA A 71 13.52 9.24 9.20
CA ALA A 71 14.58 8.95 10.17
C ALA A 71 14.49 9.87 11.40
N ARG A 72 14.12 11.15 11.22
CA ARG A 72 13.86 12.06 12.34
C ARG A 72 12.62 11.71 13.14
N LEU A 73 11.51 11.32 12.50
CA LEU A 73 10.32 10.86 13.21
C LEU A 73 10.63 9.64 14.08
N VAL A 74 11.36 8.67 13.54
CA VAL A 74 11.80 7.48 14.29
C VAL A 74 12.65 7.88 15.50
N GLY A 75 13.66 8.75 15.30
CA GLY A 75 14.49 9.25 16.39
C GLY A 75 13.68 9.94 17.50
N ILE A 76 12.71 10.79 17.14
CA ILE A 76 11.84 11.46 18.12
C ILE A 76 11.06 10.43 18.95
N LEU A 77 10.51 9.39 18.32
CA LEU A 77 9.75 8.36 19.04
C LEU A 77 10.65 7.53 19.97
N ASP A 78 11.83 7.14 19.48
CA ASP A 78 12.80 6.35 20.24
C ASP A 78 13.36 7.15 21.43
N ASP A 79 13.73 8.43 21.23
CA ASP A 79 14.23 9.34 22.29
C ASP A 79 13.21 9.58 23.39
N GLN A 80 11.92 9.49 23.07
CA GLN A 80 10.82 9.68 24.01
C GLN A 80 10.26 8.37 24.58
N GLY A 81 10.83 7.21 24.19
CA GLY A 81 10.36 5.89 24.63
C GLY A 81 8.94 5.53 24.14
N ILE A 82 8.49 6.14 23.04
CA ILE A 82 7.14 5.94 22.48
C ILE A 82 7.15 4.76 21.53
N THR A 83 6.37 3.72 21.84
CA THR A 83 6.26 2.53 20.99
C THR A 83 5.57 2.84 19.66
N ARG A 84 6.16 2.36 18.56
CA ARG A 84 5.59 2.39 17.20
C ARG A 84 4.52 1.30 17.03
N CYS A 85 3.48 1.59 16.25
CA CYS A 85 2.50 0.59 15.86
C CYS A 85 3.15 -0.49 14.99
N GLN A 86 2.95 -1.77 15.32
CA GLN A 86 3.43 -2.88 14.49
C GLN A 86 2.45 -3.13 13.32
N PRO A 87 2.96 -3.35 12.09
CA PRO A 87 2.10 -3.66 10.96
C PRO A 87 1.43 -5.03 11.16
N THR A 88 0.10 -5.06 11.11
CA THR A 88 -0.70 -6.29 11.33
C THR A 88 -1.26 -6.88 10.04
N ILE A 89 -1.20 -6.13 8.94
CA ILE A 89 -1.78 -6.53 7.65
C ILE A 89 -0.64 -6.90 6.70
N PRO A 90 -0.55 -8.16 6.25
CA PRO A 90 0.42 -8.55 5.23
C PRO A 90 0.15 -7.84 3.90
N ALA A 91 1.20 -7.35 3.24
CA ALA A 91 1.08 -6.73 1.91
C ALA A 91 0.38 -7.66 0.90
N SER A 92 0.70 -8.97 0.93
CA SER A 92 0.03 -9.96 0.07
C SER A 92 -1.47 -10.05 0.30
N ARG A 93 -1.95 -9.83 1.53
CA ARG A 93 -3.38 -9.78 1.84
C ARG A 93 -4.01 -8.52 1.25
N ALA A 94 -3.37 -7.37 1.41
CA ALA A 94 -3.85 -6.11 0.83
C ALA A 94 -3.93 -6.19 -0.70
N ILE A 95 -2.90 -6.74 -1.36
CA ILE A 95 -2.89 -6.95 -2.81
C ILE A 95 -4.01 -7.89 -3.24
N LYS A 96 -4.21 -9.03 -2.55
CA LYS A 96 -5.31 -9.97 -2.84
C LYS A 96 -6.69 -9.30 -2.72
N CYS A 97 -6.89 -8.42 -1.75
CA CYS A 97 -8.14 -7.64 -1.66
C CYS A 97 -8.33 -6.74 -2.89
N SER A 98 -7.28 -6.05 -3.34
CA SER A 98 -7.34 -5.22 -4.55
C SER A 98 -7.62 -6.06 -5.81
N LEU A 99 -6.98 -7.22 -5.96
CA LEU A 99 -7.23 -8.13 -7.08
C LEU A 99 -8.68 -8.66 -7.06
N GLY A 100 -9.21 -9.00 -5.89
CA GLY A 100 -10.62 -9.41 -5.76
C GLY A 100 -11.61 -8.30 -6.14
N ALA A 101 -11.30 -7.05 -5.80
CA ALA A 101 -12.11 -5.91 -6.24
C ALA A 101 -12.06 -5.72 -7.77
N ILE A 102 -10.89 -5.94 -8.40
CA ILE A 102 -10.74 -5.94 -9.85
C ILE A 102 -11.57 -7.07 -10.47
N ASP A 103 -11.50 -8.29 -9.94
CA ASP A 103 -12.28 -9.44 -10.46
C ASP A 103 -13.78 -9.17 -10.45
N ILE A 104 -14.30 -8.53 -9.40
CA ILE A 104 -15.72 -8.12 -9.33
C ILE A 104 -16.04 -7.11 -10.42
N ALA A 105 -15.24 -6.04 -10.54
CA ALA A 105 -15.46 -5.00 -11.55
C ALA A 105 -15.39 -5.56 -12.98
N VAL A 106 -14.48 -6.50 -13.24
CA VAL A 106 -14.36 -7.20 -14.52
C VAL A 106 -15.58 -8.09 -14.78
N GLU A 107 -16.05 -8.83 -13.78
CA GLU A 107 -17.24 -9.68 -13.90
C GLU A 107 -18.49 -8.87 -14.28
N GLU A 108 -18.62 -7.66 -13.74
CA GLU A 108 -19.73 -6.74 -14.03
C GLU A 108 -19.75 -6.23 -15.47
N LEU A 109 -18.65 -6.35 -16.23
CA LEU A 109 -18.63 -6.03 -17.66
C LEU A 109 -19.29 -7.09 -18.55
N LYS A 110 -19.69 -8.25 -18.00
CA LYS A 110 -20.34 -9.28 -18.81
C LYS A 110 -21.66 -8.78 -19.42
N PRO A 111 -22.02 -9.23 -20.63
CA PRO A 111 -23.25 -8.82 -21.31
C PRO A 111 -24.51 -8.92 -20.46
N LYS A 112 -24.62 -9.95 -19.60
CA LYS A 112 -25.79 -10.14 -18.71
C LYS A 112 -26.01 -8.98 -17.73
N TYR A 113 -24.94 -8.30 -17.30
CA TYR A 113 -25.03 -7.13 -16.41
C TYR A 113 -25.12 -5.83 -17.22
N MET A 114 -24.50 -5.78 -18.40
CA MET A 114 -24.55 -4.60 -19.28
C MET A 114 -25.93 -4.32 -19.88
N LYS A 115 -26.81 -5.32 -19.98
CA LYS A 115 -28.22 -5.12 -20.41
C LYS A 115 -28.99 -4.10 -19.58
N GLY A 116 -28.61 -3.88 -18.32
CA GLY A 116 -29.21 -2.85 -17.47
C GLY A 116 -28.96 -1.41 -17.96
N TYR A 117 -27.97 -1.22 -18.85
CA TYR A 117 -27.59 0.07 -19.41
C TYR A 117 -28.08 0.29 -20.84
N GLY A 118 -28.86 -0.65 -21.39
CA GLY A 118 -29.42 -0.58 -22.75
C GLY A 118 -29.18 -1.85 -23.56
N ASP A 119 -29.73 -1.87 -24.77
CA ASP A 119 -29.51 -2.96 -25.72
C ASP A 119 -28.06 -2.97 -26.21
N LEU A 120 -27.50 -4.18 -26.30
CA LEU A 120 -26.17 -4.38 -26.87
C LEU A 120 -26.28 -4.47 -28.39
N GLY A 121 -25.41 -3.73 -29.08
CA GLY A 121 -25.26 -3.84 -30.53
C GLY A 121 -24.85 -5.24 -30.98
N GLU A 122 -25.05 -5.51 -32.27
CA GLU A 122 -24.65 -6.79 -32.87
C GLU A 122 -23.15 -7.06 -32.65
N GLY A 123 -22.79 -8.26 -32.21
CA GLY A 123 -21.39 -8.65 -31.94
C GLY A 123 -20.83 -8.17 -30.60
N MET A 124 -21.38 -7.12 -29.97
CA MET A 124 -20.84 -6.55 -28.72
C MET A 124 -20.83 -7.54 -27.55
N ALA A 125 -21.81 -8.45 -27.50
CA ALA A 125 -21.84 -9.46 -26.44
C ALA A 125 -20.60 -10.37 -26.47
N THR A 126 -20.18 -10.79 -27.66
CA THR A 126 -18.98 -11.62 -27.84
C THR A 126 -17.71 -10.85 -27.51
N GLU A 127 -17.63 -9.59 -27.94
CA GLU A 127 -16.49 -8.71 -27.64
C GLU A 127 -16.31 -8.49 -26.13
N LEU A 128 -17.40 -8.18 -25.41
CA LEU A 128 -17.37 -8.03 -23.95
C LEU A 128 -16.90 -9.31 -23.25
N TYR A 129 -17.33 -10.49 -23.70
CA TYR A 129 -16.81 -11.74 -23.14
C TYR A 129 -15.31 -11.92 -23.41
N GLY A 130 -14.81 -11.48 -24.57
CA GLY A 130 -13.38 -11.47 -24.87
C GLY A 130 -12.59 -10.56 -23.93
N ILE A 131 -13.07 -9.32 -23.71
CA ILE A 131 -12.47 -8.35 -22.78
C ILE A 131 -12.44 -8.92 -21.35
N VAL A 132 -13.58 -9.43 -20.88
CA VAL A 132 -13.72 -10.04 -19.56
C VAL A 132 -12.76 -11.22 -19.40
N GLY A 133 -12.68 -12.10 -20.40
CA GLY A 133 -11.77 -13.25 -20.38
C GLY A 133 -10.30 -12.84 -20.31
N GLY A 134 -9.90 -11.84 -21.08
CA GLY A 134 -8.53 -11.31 -21.07
C GLY A 134 -8.13 -10.73 -19.71
N LEU A 135 -8.99 -9.90 -19.11
CA LEU A 135 -8.73 -9.28 -17.81
C LEU A 135 -8.70 -10.32 -16.68
N HIS A 136 -9.65 -11.27 -16.65
CA HIS A 136 -9.64 -12.38 -15.68
C HIS A 136 -8.38 -13.25 -15.81
N GLY A 137 -7.88 -13.44 -17.03
CA GLY A 137 -6.64 -14.17 -17.28
C GLY A 137 -5.44 -13.55 -16.56
N LEU A 138 -5.27 -12.23 -16.72
CA LEU A 138 -4.18 -11.46 -16.09
C LEU A 138 -4.31 -11.41 -14.56
N THR A 139 -5.50 -11.13 -14.03
CA THR A 139 -5.72 -11.11 -12.56
C THR A 139 -5.52 -12.50 -11.95
N GLY A 140 -5.96 -13.55 -12.64
CA GLY A 140 -5.77 -14.93 -12.22
C GLY A 140 -4.29 -15.34 -12.16
N GLU A 141 -3.45 -14.84 -13.08
CA GLU A 141 -2.00 -15.07 -13.05
C GLU A 141 -1.34 -14.45 -11.82
N LEU A 142 -1.66 -13.19 -11.52
CA LEU A 142 -1.15 -12.50 -10.33
C LEU A 142 -1.60 -13.18 -9.03
N ASN A 143 -2.86 -13.62 -8.96
CA ASN A 143 -3.38 -14.35 -7.80
C ASN A 143 -2.64 -15.68 -7.58
N ARG A 144 -2.29 -16.41 -8.65
CA ARG A 144 -1.49 -17.65 -8.56
C ARG A 144 -0.09 -17.36 -8.02
N TYR A 145 0.57 -16.32 -8.53
CA TYR A 145 1.90 -15.92 -8.06
C TYR A 145 1.90 -15.60 -6.54
N LEU A 146 0.90 -14.85 -6.08
CA LEU A 146 0.73 -14.51 -4.65
C LEU A 146 0.26 -15.70 -3.79
N GLY A 147 -0.18 -16.80 -4.40
CA GLY A 147 -0.54 -18.05 -3.75
C GLY A 147 0.63 -19.02 -3.59
N ALA A 148 1.61 -18.98 -4.50
CA ALA A 148 2.71 -19.93 -4.55
C ALA A 148 3.71 -19.79 -3.38
N ASP A 149 3.78 -18.64 -2.70
CA ASP A 149 4.92 -18.32 -1.82
C ASP A 149 4.71 -18.54 -0.31
N ARG A 150 3.60 -19.13 0.16
CA ARG A 150 3.42 -19.31 1.63
C ARG A 150 2.70 -20.60 2.03
N GLY A 151 3.44 -21.71 2.09
CA GLY A 151 3.15 -22.79 3.04
C GLY A 151 3.23 -24.22 2.50
N GLU A 152 2.77 -24.48 1.28
CA GLU A 152 2.69 -25.87 0.76
C GLU A 152 3.98 -26.35 0.12
N ASP A 153 4.74 -25.47 -0.54
CA ASP A 153 5.97 -25.88 -1.24
C ASP A 153 7.14 -26.17 -0.29
N LEU A 154 7.25 -25.47 0.85
CA LEU A 154 8.34 -25.70 1.81
C LEU A 154 8.21 -27.06 2.51
N ALA A 155 7.01 -27.42 2.98
CA ALA A 155 6.74 -28.72 3.58
C ALA A 155 6.89 -29.86 2.56
N SER A 156 6.42 -29.66 1.32
CA SER A 156 6.54 -30.63 0.23
C SER A 156 7.97 -30.78 -0.31
N ARG A 157 8.83 -29.76 -0.14
CA ARG A 157 10.26 -29.83 -0.50
C ARG A 157 11.09 -30.50 0.59
N LEU A 158 10.76 -30.26 1.86
CA LEU A 158 11.41 -30.95 2.99
C LEU A 158 11.10 -32.46 2.98
N HIS A 159 9.86 -32.85 2.70
CA HIS A 159 9.47 -34.27 2.65
C HIS A 159 10.04 -35.06 1.46
N ARG A 160 10.66 -34.37 0.49
CA ARG A 160 11.38 -35.00 -0.64
C ARG A 160 12.87 -35.17 -0.39
N LEU A 161 13.38 -34.67 0.73
CA LEU A 161 14.79 -34.75 1.14
C LEU A 161 15.02 -35.71 2.32
N GLU A 162 13.95 -36.35 2.80
CA GLU A 162 13.95 -37.50 3.72
C GLU A 162 13.74 -38.80 2.94
#